data_AF-A0A534WX33-F1
#
_entry.id   AF-A0A534WX33-F1
#
_cell.length_a   1.000
_cell.length_b   1.000
_cell.length_c   1.000
_cell.angle_alpha   90.00
_cell.angle_beta   90.00
_cell.angle_gamma   90.00
#
_symmetry.space_group_name_H-M   'P 1'
#
loop_
_entity.id
_entity.type
_entity.pdbx_description
1 polymer ?
#
loop_
_entity_poly.entity_id
_entity_poly.type
_entity_poly.pdbx_seq_one_letter_code
_entity_poly.pdbx_strand_id
1 'polypeptide(L)'
;MTFDAPADVAAIQEAWVRRGRFVSLPEGHRLFVLQEGGGPDLLLVHGFPSSSHDFAAALPFLTPRFRVTVFDQLGFGSSDKPCEASYSLLDQGRRAGELARTLGIERARVIGHDMGLTVAVEMLCRHEANALGFELD
;
A
#
# COMPACT_ATOMS: atom_id res chain seq x y z
N MET A 1 22.15 -13.24 -10.30
CA MET A 1 21.38 -14.50 -10.36
C MET A 1 19.92 -14.10 -10.39
N THR A 2 19.27 -14.19 -11.54
CA THR A 2 17.81 -13.99 -11.65
C THR A 2 17.15 -15.32 -11.31
N PHE A 3 16.28 -15.33 -10.31
CA PHE A 3 15.44 -16.48 -10.02
C PHE A 3 14.13 -16.24 -10.75
N ASP A 4 13.93 -16.93 -11.87
CA ASP A 4 12.67 -16.82 -12.59
C ASP A 4 11.60 -17.56 -11.80
N ALA A 5 10.54 -16.84 -11.42
CA ALA A 5 9.40 -17.45 -10.76
C ALA A 5 8.77 -18.50 -11.70
N PRO A 6 8.26 -19.62 -11.16
CA PRO A 6 7.44 -20.55 -11.93
C PRO A 6 6.33 -19.82 -12.71
N ALA A 7 6.02 -20.29 -13.93
CA ALA A 7 5.13 -19.58 -14.85
C ALA A 7 3.71 -19.35 -14.30
N ASP A 8 3.21 -20.28 -13.49
CA ASP A 8 1.95 -20.18 -12.77
C ASP A 8 1.98 -19.07 -11.72
N VAL A 9 3.07 -18.94 -10.96
CA VAL A 9 3.29 -17.85 -10.00
C VAL A 9 3.38 -16.50 -10.71
N ALA A 10 4.12 -16.43 -11.82
CA ALA A 10 4.21 -15.22 -12.63
C ALA A 10 2.84 -14.79 -13.18
N ALA A 11 2.04 -15.73 -13.67
CA ALA A 11 0.70 -15.47 -14.18
C ALA A 11 -0.26 -14.91 -13.11
N ILE A 12 -0.18 -15.41 -11.86
CA ILE A 12 -0.93 -14.89 -10.72
C ILE A 12 -0.54 -13.43 -10.44
N GLN A 13 0.77 -13.14 -10.37
CA GLN A 13 1.24 -11.78 -10.13
C GLN A 13 0.81 -10.83 -11.24
N GLU A 14 0.95 -11.22 -12.51
CA GLU A 14 0.49 -10.38 -13.62
C GLU A 14 -1.02 -10.13 -13.59
N ALA A 15 -1.82 -11.15 -13.25
CA ALA A 15 -3.26 -11.00 -13.11
C ALA A 15 -3.62 -10.02 -11.98
N TRP A 16 -2.86 -10.04 -10.88
CA TRP A 16 -3.01 -9.08 -9.80
C TRP A 16 -2.67 -7.66 -10.25
N VAL A 17 -1.51 -7.47 -10.90
CA VAL A 17 -1.05 -6.16 -11.38
C VAL A 17 -2.02 -5.56 -12.39
N ARG A 18 -2.61 -6.37 -13.27
CA ARG A 18 -3.62 -5.90 -14.25
C ARG A 18 -4.87 -5.29 -13.62
N ARG A 19 -5.16 -5.56 -12.34
CA ARG A 19 -6.31 -4.97 -11.64
C ARG A 19 -6.02 -3.55 -11.12
N GLY A 20 -4.74 -3.23 -10.90
CA GLY A 20 -4.33 -1.98 -10.28
C GLY A 20 -3.75 -0.97 -11.27
N ARG A 21 -3.09 0.04 -10.70
CA ARG A 21 -2.37 1.09 -11.43
C ARG A 21 -1.13 1.53 -10.66
N PHE A 22 -0.25 2.26 -11.33
CA PHE A 22 0.89 2.90 -10.69
C PHE A 22 0.54 4.35 -10.33
N VAL A 23 0.90 4.77 -9.12
CA VAL A 23 0.74 6.13 -8.62
C VAL A 23 2.12 6.70 -8.32
N SER A 24 2.42 7.87 -8.88
CA SER A 24 3.70 8.56 -8.64
C SER A 24 3.60 9.38 -7.36
N LEU A 25 4.53 9.16 -6.44
CA LEU A 25 4.67 9.99 -5.24
C LEU A 25 5.41 11.30 -5.56
N PRO A 26 5.31 12.32 -4.69
CA PRO A 26 6.03 13.59 -4.86
C PRO A 26 7.56 13.43 -4.99
N GLU A 27 8.13 12.42 -4.34
CA GLU A 27 9.56 12.08 -4.43
C GLU A 27 9.95 11.36 -5.73
N GLY A 28 9.00 11.14 -6.64
CA GLY A 28 9.24 10.63 -8.00
C GLY A 28 9.18 9.11 -8.16
N HIS A 29 9.08 8.35 -7.06
CA HIS A 29 8.90 6.90 -7.12
C HIS A 29 7.44 6.50 -7.36
N ARG A 30 7.23 5.38 -8.05
CA ARG A 30 5.91 4.84 -8.35
C ARG A 30 5.57 3.67 -7.45
N LEU A 31 4.38 3.73 -6.86
CA LEU A 31 3.81 2.63 -6.10
C LEU A 31 2.72 1.95 -6.91
N PHE A 32 2.68 0.62 -6.88
CA PHE A 32 1.52 -0.14 -7.35
C PHE A 32 0.38 0.00 -6.34
N VAL A 33 -0.82 0.25 -6.85
CA VAL A 33 -2.04 0.48 -6.06
C VAL A 33 -3.21 -0.23 -6.72
N LEU A 34 -3.98 -0.95 -5.92
CA LEU A 34 -5.30 -1.44 -6.27
C LEU A 34 -6.33 -0.77 -5.37
N GLN A 35 -7.38 -0.22 -5.98
CA GLN A 35 -8.49 0.40 -5.25
C GLN A 35 -9.81 -0.16 -5.79
N GLU A 36 -10.62 -0.74 -4.91
CA GLU A 36 -11.87 -1.41 -5.26
C GLU A 36 -12.98 -1.11 -4.24
N GLY A 37 -14.24 -1.31 -4.65
CA GLY A 37 -15.40 -1.06 -3.80
C GLY A 37 -15.81 0.41 -3.74
N GLY A 38 -16.60 0.74 -2.72
CA GLY A 38 -17.14 2.08 -2.48
C GLY A 38 -17.54 2.26 -1.01
N GLY A 39 -17.81 3.50 -0.61
CA GLY A 39 -18.07 3.84 0.79
C GLY A 39 -16.83 4.44 1.47
N PRO A 40 -16.72 4.39 2.82
CA PRO A 40 -15.59 4.94 3.55
C PRO A 40 -14.26 4.30 3.12
N ASP A 41 -13.18 5.08 3.12
CA ASP A 41 -11.86 4.58 2.75
C ASP A 41 -11.30 3.63 3.81
N LEU A 42 -10.72 2.53 3.33
CA LEU A 42 -9.98 1.56 4.11
C LEU A 42 -8.64 1.31 3.44
N LEU A 43 -7.54 1.69 4.10
CA LEU A 43 -6.19 1.46 3.63
C LEU A 43 -5.60 0.21 4.28
N LEU A 44 -5.14 -0.75 3.47
CA LEU A 44 -4.48 -1.96 3.97
C LEU A 44 -2.97 -1.91 3.66
N VAL A 45 -2.16 -2.10 4.70
CA VAL A 45 -0.68 -2.03 4.64
C VAL A 45 -0.10 -3.42 4.87
N HIS A 46 0.58 -3.97 3.86
CA HIS A 46 1.14 -5.32 3.90
C HIS A 46 2.43 -5.42 4.75
N GLY A 47 2.88 -6.64 5.01
CA GLY A 47 4.06 -6.94 5.82
C GLY A 47 5.35 -7.18 5.03
N PHE A 48 6.36 -7.71 5.71
CA PHE A 48 7.61 -8.17 5.11
C PHE A 48 7.61 -9.71 4.99
N PRO A 49 8.19 -10.31 3.94
CA PRO A 49 8.71 -9.71 2.71
C PRO A 49 7.66 -9.72 1.58
N SER A 50 6.40 -9.45 1.90
CA SER A 50 5.26 -9.71 1.01
C SER A 50 4.85 -8.50 0.14
N SER A 51 3.58 -8.43 -0.26
CA SER A 51 3.01 -7.37 -1.10
C SER A 51 1.51 -7.17 -0.79
N SER A 52 0.88 -6.21 -1.46
CA SER A 52 -0.58 -6.00 -1.45
C SER A 52 -1.41 -7.26 -1.74
N HIS A 53 -0.82 -8.24 -2.43
CA HIS A 53 -1.49 -9.52 -2.72
C HIS A 53 -1.88 -10.29 -1.45
N ASP A 54 -1.27 -10.00 -0.29
CA ASP A 54 -1.67 -10.58 1.01
C ASP A 54 -3.16 -10.41 1.30
N PHE A 55 -3.76 -9.33 0.80
CA PHE A 55 -5.17 -9.01 1.04
C PHE A 55 -6.11 -9.52 -0.06
N ALA A 56 -5.62 -10.23 -1.08
CA ALA A 56 -6.42 -10.69 -2.22
C ALA A 56 -7.67 -11.49 -1.79
N ALA A 57 -7.52 -12.38 -0.82
CA ALA A 57 -8.61 -13.18 -0.28
C ALA A 57 -9.57 -12.38 0.63
N ALA A 58 -9.12 -11.26 1.20
CA ALA A 58 -9.93 -10.41 2.07
C ALA A 58 -10.80 -9.41 1.29
N LEU A 59 -10.35 -8.98 0.10
CA LEU A 59 -11.05 -7.95 -0.71
C LEU A 59 -12.55 -8.23 -0.92
N PRO A 60 -13.00 -9.45 -1.28
CA PRO A 60 -14.43 -9.71 -1.50
C PRO A 60 -15.31 -9.49 -0.27
N PHE A 61 -14.73 -9.58 0.93
CA PHE A 61 -15.46 -9.38 2.19
C PHE A 61 -15.48 -7.91 2.64
N LEU A 62 -14.51 -7.10 2.17
CA LEU A 62 -14.33 -5.70 2.57
C LEU A 62 -14.97 -4.72 1.57
N THR A 63 -14.79 -4.96 0.27
CA THR A 63 -15.26 -4.08 -0.81
C THR A 63 -16.77 -3.83 -0.88
N PRO A 64 -17.67 -4.69 -0.34
CA PRO A 64 -19.09 -4.35 -0.24
C PRO A 64 -19.40 -3.20 0.74
N ARG A 65 -18.47 -2.83 1.63
CA ARG A 65 -18.68 -1.82 2.68
C ARG A 65 -17.70 -0.65 2.62
N PHE A 66 -16.54 -0.85 2.01
CA PHE A 66 -15.45 0.12 2.00
C PHE A 66 -14.93 0.35 0.58
N ARG A 67 -14.41 1.56 0.34
CA ARG A 67 -13.48 1.81 -0.75
C ARG A 67 -12.10 1.34 -0.28
N VAL A 68 -11.75 0.10 -0.61
CA VAL A 68 -10.53 -0.53 -0.12
C VAL A 68 -9.37 -0.13 -1.01
N THR A 69 -8.31 0.40 -0.42
CA THR A 69 -7.04 0.71 -1.08
C THR A 69 -5.97 -0.22 -0.53
N VAL A 70 -5.32 -0.97 -1.41
CA VAL A 70 -4.12 -1.75 -1.11
C VAL A 70 -3.00 -1.27 -2.01
N PHE A 71 -1.77 -1.27 -1.51
CA PHE A 71 -0.63 -0.80 -2.27
C PHE A 71 0.61 -1.60 -1.91
N ASP A 72 1.56 -1.68 -2.83
CA ASP A 72 2.88 -2.22 -2.55
C ASP A 72 3.76 -1.10 -2.02
N GLN A 73 4.34 -1.27 -0.84
CA GLN A 73 5.32 -0.34 -0.29
C GLN A 73 6.53 -0.22 -1.22
N LEU A 74 7.26 0.90 -1.17
CA LEU A 74 8.47 1.05 -1.97
C LEU A 74 9.44 -0.09 -1.64
N GLY A 75 10.00 -0.75 -2.66
CA GLY A 75 10.88 -1.90 -2.48
C GLY A 75 10.19 -3.25 -2.58
N PHE A 76 8.85 -3.28 -2.57
CA PHE A 76 8.07 -4.52 -2.50
C PHE A 76 7.17 -4.72 -3.71
N GLY A 77 6.67 -5.94 -3.87
CA GLY A 77 5.70 -6.32 -4.90
C GLY A 77 6.05 -5.80 -6.30
N SER A 78 5.15 -5.04 -6.89
CA SER A 78 5.33 -4.40 -8.20
C SER A 78 5.75 -2.92 -8.12
N SER A 79 5.82 -2.33 -6.94
CA SER A 79 6.37 -0.98 -6.76
C SER A 79 7.84 -0.89 -7.14
N ASP A 80 8.29 0.33 -7.44
CA ASP A 80 9.69 0.62 -7.74
C ASP A 80 10.61 0.16 -6.58
N LYS A 81 11.85 -0.24 -6.91
CA LYS A 81 12.85 -0.75 -5.96
C LYS A 81 14.21 -0.04 -6.12
N PRO A 82 14.24 1.30 -5.97
CA PRO A 82 15.48 2.07 -6.14
C PRO A 82 16.54 1.71 -5.09
N CYS A 83 17.79 1.51 -5.51
CA CYS A 83 18.89 1.16 -4.59
C CYS A 83 19.18 2.25 -3.55
N GLU A 84 19.05 3.52 -3.96
CA GLU A 84 19.45 4.68 -3.14
C GLU A 84 18.34 5.20 -2.22
N ALA A 85 17.14 4.61 -2.26
CA ALA A 85 16.05 5.06 -1.41
C ALA A 85 16.17 4.51 0.01
N SER A 86 15.74 5.32 0.98
CA SER A 86 15.50 4.83 2.34
C SER A 86 14.32 3.86 2.35
N TYR A 87 14.48 2.72 3.02
CA TYR A 87 13.42 1.73 3.30
C TYR A 87 13.05 1.70 4.79
N SER A 88 13.37 2.78 5.52
CA SER A 88 13.01 2.90 6.93
C SER A 88 11.50 2.85 7.13
N LEU A 89 11.04 2.33 8.27
CA LEU A 89 9.60 2.29 8.59
C LEU A 89 9.00 3.70 8.69
N LEU A 90 9.81 4.68 9.10
CA LEU A 90 9.45 6.10 9.13
C LEU A 90 9.12 6.61 7.71
N ASP A 91 9.96 6.28 6.74
CA ASP A 91 9.75 6.66 5.35
C ASP A 91 8.58 5.90 4.70
N GLN A 92 8.38 4.63 5.04
CA GLN A 92 7.20 3.90 4.57
C GLN A 92 5.90 4.52 5.10
N GLY A 93 5.86 4.92 6.37
CA GLY A 93 4.70 5.62 6.96
C GLY A 93 4.45 6.99 6.33
N ARG A 94 5.52 7.78 6.09
CA ARG A 94 5.43 9.04 5.34
C ARG A 94 4.84 8.84 3.95
N ARG A 95 5.38 7.87 3.19
CA ARG A 95 4.94 7.55 1.82
C ARG A 95 3.50 7.05 1.77
N ALA A 96 3.06 6.28 2.76
CA ALA A 96 1.67 5.86 2.86
C ALA A 96 0.72 7.07 3.01
N GLY A 97 1.09 8.07 3.83
CA GLY A 97 0.37 9.34 3.92
C GLY A 97 0.38 10.13 2.60
N GLU A 98 1.54 10.24 1.95
CA GLU A 98 1.66 10.90 0.64
C GLU A 98 0.84 10.20 -0.45
N LEU A 99 0.80 8.88 -0.43
CA LEU A 99 -0.02 8.09 -1.33
C LEU A 99 -1.50 8.38 -1.11
N ALA A 100 -1.97 8.33 0.15
CA ALA A 100 -3.35 8.62 0.51
C ALA A 100 -3.78 10.01 0.00
N ARG A 101 -2.94 11.03 0.21
CA ARG A 101 -3.19 12.37 -0.34
C ARG A 101 -3.24 12.40 -1.85
N THR A 102 -2.30 11.71 -2.52
CA THR A 102 -2.25 11.66 -3.99
C THR A 102 -3.49 11.00 -4.58
N LEU A 103 -4.10 10.06 -3.83
CA LEU A 103 -5.35 9.40 -4.17
C LEU A 103 -6.61 10.22 -3.81
N GLY A 104 -6.46 11.39 -3.19
CA GLY A 104 -7.59 12.20 -2.72
C GLY A 104 -8.33 11.58 -1.54
N ILE A 105 -7.65 10.79 -0.71
CA ILE A 105 -8.21 10.22 0.52
C ILE A 105 -8.09 11.28 1.62
N GLU A 106 -9.22 11.75 2.12
CA GLU A 106 -9.28 12.75 3.20
C GLU A 106 -9.42 12.13 4.59
N ARG A 107 -10.07 10.96 4.69
CA ARG A 107 -10.26 10.20 5.92
C ARG A 107 -10.25 8.71 5.61
N ALA A 108 -9.51 7.90 6.36
CA ALA A 108 -9.52 6.44 6.19
C ALA A 108 -9.26 5.68 7.49
N ARG A 109 -9.81 4.47 7.56
CA ARG A 109 -9.36 3.45 8.52
C ARG A 109 -8.12 2.77 7.96
N VAL A 110 -7.18 2.39 8.83
CA VAL A 110 -5.93 1.72 8.44
C VAL A 110 -5.83 0.36 9.11
N ILE A 111 -5.54 -0.68 8.31
CA ILE A 111 -5.22 -2.01 8.82
C ILE A 111 -3.80 -2.36 8.37
N GLY A 112 -2.92 -2.61 9.34
CA GLY A 112 -1.57 -3.10 9.10
C GLY A 112 -1.40 -4.56 9.51
N HIS A 113 -0.63 -5.32 8.73
CA HIS A 113 -0.24 -6.70 9.05
C HIS A 113 1.29 -6.81 9.12
N ASP A 114 1.82 -7.50 10.14
CA ASP A 114 3.28 -7.67 10.35
C ASP A 114 4.02 -6.32 10.38
N MET A 115 5.02 -6.08 9.52
CA MET A 115 5.72 -4.80 9.36
C MET A 115 4.73 -3.66 9.02
N GLY A 116 3.66 -3.98 8.30
CA GLY A 116 2.59 -3.02 7.97
C GLY A 116 1.88 -2.48 9.22
N LEU A 117 1.85 -3.23 10.33
CA LEU A 117 1.36 -2.71 11.61
C LEU A 117 2.28 -1.59 12.13
N THR A 118 3.60 -1.78 12.09
CA THR A 118 4.54 -0.74 12.53
C THR A 118 4.46 0.50 11.65
N VAL A 119 4.23 0.33 10.35
CA VAL A 119 3.96 1.45 9.42
C VAL A 119 2.66 2.16 9.77
N ALA A 120 1.60 1.42 10.10
CA ALA A 120 0.34 2.01 10.56
C ALA A 120 0.50 2.78 11.89
N VAL A 121 1.33 2.29 12.82
CA VAL A 121 1.66 3.03 14.05
C VAL A 121 2.42 4.33 13.73
N GLU A 122 3.38 4.30 12.82
CA GLU A 122 4.05 5.52 12.35
C GLU A 122 3.06 6.51 11.72
N MET A 123 2.08 6.02 10.95
CA MET A 123 1.01 6.87 10.43
C MET A 123 0.20 7.51 11.55
N LEU A 124 -0.15 6.76 12.61
CA LEU A 124 -0.81 7.30 13.79
C LEU A 124 0.04 8.38 14.48
N CYS A 125 1.33 8.13 14.70
CA CYS A 125 2.24 9.14 15.27
C CYS A 125 2.27 10.43 14.44
N ARG A 126 2.24 10.32 13.11
CA ARG A 126 2.14 11.46 12.20
C ARG A 126 0.78 12.15 12.24
N HIS A 127 -0.30 11.40 12.44
CA HIS A 127 -1.63 11.95 12.58
C HIS A 127 -1.72 12.83 13.83
N GLU A 128 -1.25 12.34 14.98
CA GLU A 128 -1.16 13.11 16.23
C GLU A 128 -0.27 14.36 16.10
N ALA A 129 0.75 14.30 15.26
CA ALA A 129 1.62 15.43 14.94
C ALA A 129 1.09 16.36 13.84
N ASN A 130 -0.13 16.15 13.32
CA ASN A 130 -0.72 16.88 12.20
C ASN A 130 0.13 16.86 10.91
N ALA A 131 0.88 15.78 10.69
CA ALA A 131 1.83 15.62 9.59
C ALA A 131 1.48 14.48 8.63
N LEU A 132 0.43 13.70 8.90
CA LEU A 132 0.03 12.56 8.03
C LEU A 132 -0.61 13.03 6.72
N GLY A 133 -1.40 14.11 6.79
CA GLY A 133 -2.03 14.72 5.62
C GLY A 133 -3.41 14.14 5.24
N PHE A 134 -3.95 13.21 6.04
CA PHE A 134 -5.34 12.79 6.03
C PHE A 134 -5.77 12.36 7.44
N GLU A 135 -7.06 12.23 7.68
CA GLU A 135 -7.64 11.87 8.98
C GLU A 135 -7.68 10.34 9.18
N LEU A 136 -7.20 9.87 10.33
CA LEU A 136 -7.44 8.50 10.76
C LEU A 136 -8.81 8.43 11.45
N ASP A 137 -9.59 7.38 11.14
CA ASP A 137 -10.91 7.11 11.72
C ASP A 137 -10.91 5.87 12.63
#